data_AF-A0A813EHC7-F1
#
_entry.id   AF-A0A813EHC7-F1
#
_cell.length_a   1.000
_cell.length_b   1.000
_cell.length_c   1.000
_cell.angle_alpha   90.00
_cell.angle_beta   90.00
_cell.angle_gamma   90.00
#
_symmetry.space_group_name_H-M   'P 1'
#
loop_
_entity.id
_entity.type
_entity.pdbx_description
1 polymer ?
#
loop_
_entity_poly.entity_id
_entity_poly.type
_entity_poly.pdbx_seq_one_letter_code
_entity_poly.pdbx_strand_id
1 'polypeptide(L)'
;HTDYYPDISNTGTITAASEIACKMLSSGRVAEQLKAVAASKKVQCSEGNRYAVSVAEQLASPSTLERFRHQGRGWCFLDDVPTAGNIGPLWVFKDALQLEENATCMAVTSPVLFTELDGKIYPGNHYC
;
A
#
# COMPACT_ATOMS: atom_id res chain seq x y z
N HIS A 1 6.74 20.25 -27.75
CA HIS A 1 5.64 19.56 -27.06
C HIS A 1 5.34 18.31 -27.85
N THR A 2 5.77 17.17 -27.31
CA THR A 2 5.21 15.89 -27.71
C THR A 2 4.65 15.33 -26.43
N ASP A 3 3.34 15.40 -26.35
CA ASP A 3 2.52 14.99 -25.22
C ASP A 3 2.69 13.49 -24.98
N TYR A 4 2.86 13.11 -23.71
CA TYR A 4 2.76 11.73 -23.30
C TYR A 4 1.31 11.27 -23.52
N TYR A 5 1.09 10.41 -24.51
CA TYR A 5 -0.15 9.63 -24.59
C TYR A 5 -0.15 8.63 -23.42
N PRO A 6 -1.14 8.66 -22.52
CA PRO A 6 -1.33 7.57 -21.57
C PRO A 6 -1.56 6.30 -22.38
N ASP A 7 -0.83 5.25 -22.03
CA ASP A 7 -0.72 4.05 -22.83
C ASP A 7 -2.06 3.32 -22.96
N ILE A 8 -2.74 3.54 -24.09
CA ILE A 8 -4.00 2.88 -24.47
C ILE A 8 -3.73 1.49 -25.08
N SER A 9 -2.46 1.06 -25.17
CA SER A 9 -2.06 -0.14 -25.92
C SER A 9 -0.79 -0.79 -25.38
N ASN A 10 -0.60 -0.83 -24.06
CA ASN A 10 0.21 -1.87 -23.43
C ASN A 10 -0.56 -3.18 -23.61
N THR A 11 -0.46 -3.81 -24.78
CA THR A 11 -1.02 -5.14 -24.99
C THR A 11 -0.08 -6.23 -24.51
N GLY A 12 0.94 -5.90 -23.71
CA GLY A 12 1.74 -6.89 -23.01
C GLY A 12 0.77 -7.73 -22.20
N THR A 13 0.48 -8.94 -22.68
CA THR A 13 -0.37 -9.89 -21.99
C THR A 13 0.39 -10.29 -20.73
N ILE A 14 0.31 -9.46 -19.70
CA ILE A 14 0.41 -9.95 -18.34
C ILE A 14 -0.80 -10.86 -18.29
N THR A 15 -0.58 -12.17 -18.45
CA THR A 15 -1.63 -13.14 -18.19
C THR A 15 -2.13 -12.79 -16.80
N ALA A 16 -3.31 -12.17 -16.73
CA ALA A 16 -3.98 -11.94 -15.47
C ALA A 16 -3.98 -13.31 -14.81
N ALA A 17 -3.55 -13.37 -13.56
CA ALA A 17 -3.44 -14.66 -12.88
C ALA A 17 -4.77 -15.39 -13.08
N SER A 18 -4.71 -16.61 -13.62
CA SER A 18 -5.90 -17.42 -13.90
C SER A 18 -6.74 -17.64 -12.63
N GLU A 19 -6.11 -17.43 -11.47
CA GLU A 19 -6.75 -17.14 -10.20
C GLU A 19 -6.20 -15.83 -9.60
N ILE A 20 -7.09 -14.89 -9.28
CA ILE A 20 -6.77 -13.72 -8.43
C ILE A 20 -6.54 -14.16 -6.97
N ALA A 21 -6.99 -15.37 -6.60
CA ALA A 21 -7.04 -15.87 -5.22
C ALA A 21 -5.68 -16.02 -4.52
N CYS A 22 -4.56 -16.05 -5.26
CA CYS A 22 -3.26 -16.38 -4.67
C CYS A 22 -2.34 -15.20 -4.36
N LYS A 23 -2.69 -13.95 -4.71
CA LYS A 23 -1.66 -12.89 -4.71
C LYS A 23 -1.50 -12.11 -3.42
N MET A 24 -2.48 -12.09 -2.51
CA MET A 24 -2.47 -11.20 -1.34
C MET A 24 -3.10 -11.87 -0.10
N LEU A 25 -2.55 -13.01 0.31
CA LEU A 25 -2.95 -13.67 1.57
C LEU A 25 -2.40 -12.88 2.76
N SER A 26 -3.22 -12.68 3.79
CA SER A 26 -2.74 -12.11 5.03
C SER A 26 -1.72 -13.04 5.68
N SER A 27 -0.75 -12.47 6.40
CA SER A 27 0.20 -13.23 7.21
C SER A 27 -0.50 -14.18 8.19
N GLY A 28 -1.68 -13.79 8.69
CA GLY A 28 -2.53 -14.64 9.52
C GLY A 28 -3.00 -15.90 8.78
N ARG A 29 -3.43 -15.77 7.52
CA ARG A 29 -3.90 -16.90 6.70
C ARG A 29 -2.76 -17.85 6.35
N VAL A 30 -1.59 -17.31 6.02
CA VAL A 30 -0.39 -18.11 5.76
C VAL A 30 0.04 -18.87 7.03
N ALA A 31 0.03 -18.20 8.18
CA ALA A 31 0.38 -18.84 9.46
C ALA A 31 -0.60 -19.96 9.84
N GLU A 32 -1.90 -19.76 9.62
CA GLU A 32 -2.91 -20.80 9.82
C GLU A 32 -2.62 -22.05 8.97
N GLN A 33 -2.34 -21.86 7.68
CA GLN A 33 -2.04 -22.96 6.75
C GLN A 33 -0.77 -23.71 7.12
N LEU A 34 0.26 -22.99 7.60
CA LEU A 34 1.54 -23.58 8.00
C LEU A 34 1.55 -24.09 9.44
N LYS A 35 0.43 -23.99 10.18
CA LYS A 35 0.36 -24.28 11.62
C LYS A 35 1.45 -23.54 12.43
N ALA A 36 1.72 -22.31 12.02
CA ALA A 36 2.72 -21.43 12.60
C ALA A 36 2.06 -20.24 13.32
N VAL A 37 2.86 -19.46 14.04
CA VAL A 37 2.44 -18.18 14.60
C VAL A 37 2.88 -17.08 13.64
N ALA A 38 1.93 -16.25 13.17
CA ALA A 38 2.27 -15.10 12.34
C ALA A 38 3.14 -14.13 13.13
N ALA A 39 4.30 -13.74 12.56
CA ALA A 39 5.20 -12.77 13.18
C ALA A 39 4.52 -11.39 13.38
N SER A 40 3.64 -11.02 12.46
CA SER A 40 2.69 -9.90 12.63
C SER A 40 1.36 -10.32 12.03
N LYS A 41 0.25 -10.14 12.76
CA LYS A 41 -1.11 -10.48 12.30
C LYS A 41 -1.77 -9.36 11.49
N LYS A 42 -1.27 -8.13 11.62
CA LYS A 42 -1.80 -6.91 11.00
C LYS A 42 -0.61 -6.00 10.69
N VAL A 43 0.10 -6.27 9.60
CA VAL A 43 1.07 -5.32 9.05
C VAL A 43 0.27 -4.12 8.56
N GLN A 44 0.60 -2.92 9.03
CA GLN A 44 -0.08 -1.72 8.56
C GLN A 44 0.54 -1.30 7.21
N CYS A 45 -0.27 -0.84 6.28
CA CYS A 45 0.20 -0.24 5.03
C CYS A 45 1.08 0.99 5.31
N SER A 46 0.81 1.69 6.41
CA SER A 46 1.64 2.76 6.94
C SER A 46 3.09 2.32 7.22
N GLU A 47 3.32 1.07 7.65
CA GLU A 47 4.67 0.51 7.85
C GLU A 47 5.41 0.33 6.52
N GLY A 48 4.71 -0.13 5.48
CA GLY A 48 5.24 -0.23 4.13
C GLY A 48 5.66 1.13 3.57
N ASN A 49 4.83 2.15 3.78
CA ASN A 49 5.13 3.52 3.38
C ASN A 49 6.34 4.10 4.12
N ARG A 50 6.45 3.87 5.44
CA ARG A 50 7.63 4.24 6.23
C ARG A 50 8.90 3.57 5.70
N TYR A 51 8.81 2.27 5.39
CA TYR A 51 9.95 1.54 4.83
C TYR A 51 10.35 2.10 3.46
N ALA A 52 9.40 2.35 2.57
CA ALA A 52 9.66 2.92 1.26
C ALA A 52 10.36 4.29 1.36
N VAL A 53 9.90 5.17 2.26
CA VAL A 53 10.58 6.44 2.53
C VAL A 53 11.98 6.22 3.07
N SER A 54 12.17 5.28 4.01
CA SER A 54 13.51 5.00 4.56
C SER A 54 14.50 4.55 3.49
N VAL A 55 14.05 3.76 2.51
CA VAL A 55 14.86 3.32 1.36
C VAL A 55 15.12 4.50 0.43
N ALA A 56 14.11 5.32 0.13
CA ALA A 56 14.28 6.50 -0.70
C ALA A 56 15.30 7.49 -0.11
N GLU A 57 15.26 7.70 1.21
CA GLU A 57 16.23 8.56 1.91
C GLU A 57 17.65 7.99 1.87
N GLN A 58 17.82 6.66 1.91
CA GLN A 58 19.13 6.01 1.77
C GLN A 58 19.70 6.12 0.35
N LEU A 59 18.83 6.14 -0.67
CA LEU A 59 19.22 6.26 -2.07
C LEU A 59 19.42 7.71 -2.52
N ALA A 60 18.88 8.69 -1.77
CA ALA A 60 19.00 10.10 -2.09
C ALA A 60 20.44 10.60 -1.92
N SER A 61 20.87 11.53 -2.79
CA SER A 61 22.15 12.21 -2.59
C SER A 61 22.12 13.05 -1.30
N PRO A 62 23.26 13.25 -0.61
CA PRO A 62 23.31 14.06 0.61
C PRO A 62 22.71 15.46 0.42
N SER A 63 23.01 16.13 -0.70
CA SER A 63 22.47 17.45 -1.03
C SER A 63 20.95 17.47 -1.23
N THR A 64 20.39 16.40 -1.80
CA THR A 64 18.92 16.28 -2.00
C THR A 64 18.22 16.05 -0.67
N LEU A 65 18.79 15.17 0.17
CA LEU A 65 18.25 14.87 1.48
C LEU A 65 18.32 16.07 2.42
N GLU A 66 19.42 16.82 2.38
CA GLU A 66 19.58 18.07 3.14
C GLU A 66 18.58 19.12 2.68
N ARG A 67 18.41 19.31 1.36
CA ARG A 67 17.36 20.19 0.81
C ARG A 67 15.97 19.76 1.25
N PHE A 68 15.66 18.46 1.18
CA PHE A 68 14.37 17.91 1.62
C PHE A 68 14.13 18.15 3.12
N ARG A 69 15.14 17.98 3.97
CA ARG A 69 15.03 18.24 5.41
C ARG A 69 14.89 19.72 5.76
N HIS A 70 15.49 20.61 4.97
CA HIS A 70 15.41 22.05 5.19
C HIS A 70 14.13 22.69 4.63
N GLN A 71 13.63 22.19 3.50
CA GLN A 71 12.46 22.77 2.81
C GLN A 71 11.17 21.99 3.08
N GLY A 72 11.29 20.69 3.30
CA GLY A 72 10.17 19.79 3.50
C GLY A 72 9.72 19.80 4.96
N ARG A 73 8.40 19.74 5.15
CA ARG A 73 7.78 19.56 6.46
C ARG A 73 7.94 18.12 7.00
N GLY A 74 8.63 17.24 6.26
CA GLY A 74 8.74 15.82 6.59
C GLY A 74 7.42 15.06 6.39
N TRP A 75 7.38 13.81 6.87
CA TRP A 75 6.25 12.89 6.70
C TRP A 75 5.55 12.61 8.03
N CYS A 76 4.21 12.65 8.02
CA CYS A 76 3.38 12.12 9.09
C CYS A 76 2.56 10.96 8.56
N PHE A 77 2.97 9.72 8.86
CA PHE A 77 2.18 8.55 8.51
C PHE A 77 1.09 8.36 9.55
N LEU A 78 -0.16 8.53 9.13
CA LEU A 78 -1.35 8.33 9.93
C LEU A 78 -1.79 6.86 9.90
N ASP A 79 -2.76 6.52 10.73
CA ASP A 79 -3.36 5.19 10.75
C ASP A 79 -4.06 4.89 9.41
N ASP A 80 -3.98 3.64 8.94
CA ASP A 80 -4.62 3.24 7.70
C ASP A 80 -6.15 3.29 7.82
N VAL A 81 -6.81 3.68 6.73
CA VAL A 81 -8.27 3.84 6.68
C VAL A 81 -8.90 2.65 5.96
N PRO A 82 -9.88 1.97 6.58
CA PRO A 82 -10.53 0.84 5.94
C PRO A 82 -11.33 1.29 4.71
N THR A 83 -11.14 0.60 3.59
CA THR A 83 -11.96 0.75 2.40
C THR A 83 -13.40 0.26 2.65
N ALA A 84 -14.39 1.12 2.38
CA ALA A 84 -15.80 0.78 2.48
C ALA A 84 -16.44 0.56 1.09
N GLY A 85 -17.25 -0.50 0.95
CA GLY A 85 -18.08 -0.73 -0.24
C GLY A 85 -17.35 -1.26 -1.49
N ASN A 86 -16.01 -1.34 -1.48
CA ASN A 86 -15.20 -1.84 -2.60
C ASN A 86 -14.49 -3.14 -2.23
N ILE A 87 -15.25 -4.21 -1.99
CA ILE A 87 -14.67 -5.53 -1.68
C ILE A 87 -14.22 -6.15 -3.01
N GLY A 88 -12.91 -6.26 -3.22
CA GLY A 88 -12.31 -6.83 -4.43
C GLY A 88 -11.53 -5.79 -5.25
N PRO A 89 -11.08 -6.12 -6.48
CA PRO A 89 -10.07 -5.37 -7.23
C PRO A 89 -10.43 -3.91 -7.56
N LEU A 90 -11.69 -3.52 -7.36
CA LEU A 90 -12.14 -2.13 -7.48
C LEU A 90 -11.56 -1.19 -6.42
N TRP A 91 -11.12 -1.72 -5.27
CA TRP A 91 -10.52 -0.91 -4.20
C TRP A 91 -9.30 -0.12 -4.69
N VAL A 92 -8.43 -0.76 -5.49
CA VAL A 92 -7.24 -0.15 -6.10
C VAL A 92 -7.57 1.08 -6.96
N PHE A 93 -8.76 1.12 -7.56
CA PHE A 93 -9.17 2.20 -8.46
C PHE A 93 -9.98 3.29 -7.78
N LYS A 94 -10.55 3.01 -6.61
CA LYS A 94 -11.49 3.91 -5.93
C LYS A 94 -10.91 4.54 -4.68
N ASP A 95 -10.01 3.84 -4.01
CA ASP A 95 -9.30 4.34 -2.84
C ASP A 95 -7.83 4.51 -3.20
N ALA A 96 -7.29 5.68 -2.89
CA ALA A 96 -5.91 6.04 -3.18
C ALA A 96 -5.21 6.50 -1.90
N LEU A 97 -3.88 6.47 -1.91
CA LEU A 97 -3.07 7.11 -0.88
C LEU A 97 -3.49 8.58 -0.76
N GLN A 98 -3.89 9.00 0.43
CA GLN A 98 -4.27 10.39 0.69
C GLN A 98 -3.05 11.14 1.21
N LEU A 99 -2.76 12.27 0.56
CA LEU A 99 -1.69 13.18 0.91
C LEU A 99 -2.31 14.53 1.27
N GLU A 100 -2.13 14.96 2.50
CA GLU A 100 -2.62 16.24 3.00
C GLU A 100 -1.47 17.06 3.59
N GLU A 101 -1.21 18.22 3.01
CA GLU A 101 -0.21 19.14 3.57
C GLU A 101 -0.81 19.86 4.77
N ASN A 102 -0.23 19.65 5.95
CA ASN A 102 -0.58 20.39 7.16
C ASN A 102 0.59 21.30 7.58
N ALA A 103 0.38 22.13 8.62
CA ALA A 103 1.35 23.12 9.08
C ALA A 103 2.73 22.53 9.44
N THR A 104 2.79 21.24 9.79
CA THR A 104 3.98 20.59 10.36
C THR A 104 4.56 19.47 9.51
N CYS A 105 3.82 18.89 8.57
CA CYS A 105 4.23 17.74 7.75
C CYS A 105 3.29 17.50 6.55
N MET A 106 3.72 16.61 5.65
CA MET A 106 2.82 15.94 4.70
C MET A 106 2.20 14.74 5.41
N ALA A 107 0.91 14.82 5.73
CA ALA A 107 0.15 13.70 6.29
C ALA A 107 -0.14 12.68 5.19
N VAL A 108 0.16 11.42 5.47
CA VAL A 108 0.01 10.29 4.56
C VAL A 108 -0.93 9.29 5.21
N THR A 109 -2.02 9.00 4.54
CA THR A 109 -3.02 8.02 4.99
C THR A 109 -3.20 6.97 3.90
N SER A 110 -2.99 5.70 4.24
CA SER A 110 -3.16 4.60 3.28
C SER A 110 -4.57 4.01 3.39
N PRO A 111 -5.22 3.69 2.27
CA PRO A 111 -6.36 2.79 2.30
C PRO A 111 -5.90 1.36 2.62
N VAL A 112 -6.73 0.61 3.33
CA VAL A 112 -6.48 -0.81 3.62
C VAL A 112 -7.75 -1.63 3.40
N LEU A 113 -7.60 -2.80 2.80
CA LEU A 113 -8.65 -3.81 2.73
C LEU A 113 -8.19 -5.05 3.48
N PHE A 114 -8.75 -5.29 4.67
CA PHE A 114 -8.45 -6.47 5.47
C PHE A 114 -9.69 -7.30 5.70
N THR A 115 -9.56 -8.62 5.55
CA THR A 115 -10.62 -9.58 5.88
C THR A 115 -10.17 -10.53 6.96
N GLU A 116 -10.95 -10.61 8.04
CA GLU A 116 -10.72 -11.52 9.15
C GLU A 116 -10.75 -12.98 8.67
N LEU A 117 -10.06 -13.87 9.40
CA LEU A 117 -9.92 -15.29 9.02
C LEU A 117 -11.24 -16.07 9.09
N ASP A 118 -12.18 -15.62 9.90
CA ASP A 118 -13.53 -16.19 10.05
C ASP A 118 -14.58 -15.50 9.16
N GLY A 119 -14.14 -14.59 8.28
CA GLY A 119 -15.00 -13.87 7.35
C GLY A 119 -15.72 -14.80 6.36
N LYS A 120 -17.00 -14.51 6.09
CA LYS A 120 -17.85 -15.37 5.24
C LYS A 120 -17.61 -15.26 3.74
N ILE A 121 -17.00 -14.17 3.27
CA ILE A 121 -16.98 -13.83 1.84
C ILE A 121 -15.57 -14.03 1.26
N TYR A 122 -14.53 -13.50 1.90
CA TYR A 122 -13.14 -13.59 1.42
C TYR A 122 -12.13 -13.64 2.57
N PRO A 123 -12.18 -14.63 3.48
CA PRO A 123 -11.39 -14.62 4.71
C PRO A 123 -9.88 -14.62 4.46
N GLY A 124 -9.14 -13.91 5.32
CA GLY A 124 -7.69 -14.02 5.37
C GLY A 124 -6.95 -13.32 4.22
N ASN A 125 -7.51 -12.25 3.68
CA ASN A 125 -6.83 -11.39 2.71
C ASN A 125 -6.46 -10.06 3.36
N HIS A 126 -5.34 -9.49 2.92
CA HIS A 126 -4.90 -8.17 3.34
C HIS A 126 -4.37 -7.44 2.11
N TYR A 127 -4.91 -6.25 1.84
CA TYR A 127 -4.43 -5.39 0.76
C TYR A 127 -3.95 -4.05 1.27
N CYS A 128 -2.74 -3.75 0.80
CA CYS A 128 -2.06 -2.48 0.63
C CYS A 128 -1.66 -2.41 -0.86
#